data_AF-A0A254SK33-F1
#
_entry.id   AF-A0A254SK33-F1
#
_cell.length_a   1.000
_cell.length_b   1.000
_cell.length_c   1.000
_cell.angle_alpha   90.00
_cell.angle_beta   90.00
_cell.angle_gamma   90.00
#
_symmetry.space_group_name_H-M   'P 1'
#
loop_
_entity.id
_entity.type
_entity.pdbx_description
1 polymer ?
#
loop_
_entity_poly.entity_id
_entity_poly.type
_entity_poly.pdbx_seq_one_letter_code
_entity_poly.pdbx_strand_id
1 'polypeptide(L)'
;MKKMILGAAIATASLFTGCKLSAADDLTSCDVKSTFIIDTHQCVESTDADAITRFCSEQRSKLVTGSAITSASACPGGAKKTCNGKYGTYYLYDDFSAVTSCDNYN
;
A
#
# COMPACT_ATOMS: atom_id res chain seq x y z
N MET A 1 0.66 22.94 52.93
CA MET A 1 -0.11 23.22 51.70
C MET A 1 0.85 23.36 50.53
N LYS A 2 0.46 22.84 49.36
CA LYS A 2 1.13 22.89 48.04
C LYS A 2 2.37 21.99 47.90
N LYS A 3 2.60 21.24 46.81
CA LYS A 3 1.81 20.73 45.67
C LYS A 3 2.76 19.69 45.02
N MET A 4 2.26 18.51 44.69
CA MET A 4 2.95 17.49 43.89
C MET A 4 3.31 18.03 42.51
N ILE A 5 4.46 17.64 41.94
CA ILE A 5 4.56 17.14 40.55
C ILE A 5 5.64 16.06 40.52
N LEU A 6 5.17 14.82 40.46
CA LEU A 6 5.96 13.61 40.18
C LEU A 6 6.17 13.58 38.66
N GLY A 7 7.33 14.05 38.19
CA GLY A 7 7.71 13.96 36.78
C GLY A 7 8.15 12.54 36.45
N ALA A 8 7.22 11.72 35.98
CA ALA A 8 7.49 10.36 35.52
C ALA A 8 8.46 10.38 34.32
N ALA A 9 9.65 9.85 34.52
CA ALA A 9 10.51 9.39 33.45
C ALA A 9 9.79 8.23 32.74
N ILE A 10 9.32 8.46 31.52
CA ILE A 10 8.85 7.38 30.65
C ILE A 10 9.95 7.10 29.64
N ALA A 11 10.95 6.36 30.10
CA ALA A 11 11.77 5.55 29.22
C ALA A 11 10.95 4.30 28.88
N THR A 12 10.10 4.37 27.86
CA THR A 12 9.53 3.17 27.25
C THR A 12 10.47 2.67 26.16
N ALA A 13 11.59 2.10 26.61
CA ALA A 13 12.26 1.04 25.87
C ALA A 13 11.72 -0.28 26.43
N SER A 14 10.78 -0.90 25.73
CA SER A 14 10.29 -2.26 26.00
C SER A 14 10.05 -2.88 24.62
N LEU A 15 11.09 -3.45 24.02
CA LEU A 15 11.39 -4.89 24.08
C LEU A 15 10.22 -5.75 23.60
N PHE A 16 10.02 -5.79 22.29
CA PHE A 16 9.51 -7.01 21.66
C PHE A 16 10.69 -7.94 21.41
N THR A 17 11.09 -8.66 22.45
CA THR A 17 11.92 -9.87 22.33
C THR A 17 11.02 -10.95 21.74
N GLY A 18 11.23 -11.33 20.47
CA GLY A 18 10.69 -12.62 20.00
C GLY A 18 10.29 -12.78 18.53
N CYS A 19 10.16 -11.73 17.73
CA CYS A 19 10.08 -11.96 16.28
C CYS A 19 11.51 -11.99 15.76
N LYS A 20 12.00 -13.17 15.39
CA LYS A 20 12.98 -13.22 14.31
C LYS A 20 12.34 -12.43 13.17
N LEU A 21 12.72 -11.16 13.01
CA LEU A 21 12.63 -10.51 11.72
C LEU A 21 13.62 -11.30 10.87
N SER A 22 13.16 -12.45 10.35
CA SER A 22 13.47 -12.75 8.96
C SER A 22 13.23 -11.44 8.25
N ALA A 23 14.30 -10.88 7.66
CA ALA A 23 14.27 -9.63 6.92
C ALA A 23 12.87 -9.44 6.36
N ALA A 24 12.13 -8.46 6.87
CA ALA A 24 10.84 -8.15 6.30
C ALA A 24 11.18 -7.85 4.85
N ASP A 25 10.81 -8.75 3.94
CA ASP A 25 11.01 -8.51 2.51
C ASP A 25 10.48 -7.10 2.26
N ASP A 26 11.31 -6.22 1.72
CA ASP A 26 10.97 -4.82 1.51
C ASP A 26 9.73 -4.76 0.60
N LEU A 27 8.55 -4.68 1.22
CA LEU A 27 7.29 -4.57 0.54
C LEU A 27 7.31 -3.26 -0.23
N THR A 28 7.27 -3.39 -1.55
CA THR A 28 7.20 -2.24 -2.44
C THR A 28 5.77 -2.14 -2.93
N SER A 29 5.26 -0.92 -3.03
CA SER A 29 3.90 -0.66 -3.49
C SER A 29 3.85 0.33 -4.64
N CYS A 30 2.82 0.21 -5.46
CA CYS A 30 2.48 1.15 -6.52
C CYS A 30 1.00 1.53 -6.43
N ASP A 31 0.74 2.76 -5.98
CA ASP A 31 -0.58 3.37 -5.88
C ASP A 31 -0.91 4.12 -7.17
N VAL A 32 -2.04 3.80 -7.78
CA VAL A 32 -2.52 4.36 -9.04
C VAL A 32 -3.89 4.97 -8.82
N LYS A 33 -4.00 6.27 -9.07
CA LYS A 33 -5.24 7.04 -8.99
C LYS A 33 -5.49 7.71 -10.34
N SER A 34 -6.69 7.56 -10.89
CA SER A 34 -7.11 8.25 -12.12
C SER A 34 -8.46 8.93 -11.88
N THR A 35 -8.58 10.18 -12.31
CA THR A 35 -9.74 11.06 -12.01
C THR A 35 -10.42 11.55 -13.30
N PHE A 36 -10.09 10.98 -14.48
CA PHE A 36 -10.40 11.63 -15.75
C PHE A 36 -11.84 11.43 -16.26
N ILE A 37 -12.45 10.26 -16.01
CA ILE A 37 -13.84 9.94 -16.41
C ILE A 37 -14.54 9.10 -15.35
N ILE A 38 -13.82 8.15 -14.75
CA ILE A 38 -14.24 7.35 -13.61
C ILE A 38 -13.09 7.45 -12.62
N ASP A 39 -13.40 7.78 -11.37
CA ASP A 39 -12.43 7.74 -10.29
C ASP A 39 -12.02 6.29 -10.05
N THR A 40 -10.84 5.92 -10.52
CA THR A 40 -10.25 4.61 -10.24
C THR A 40 -9.11 4.76 -9.26
N HIS A 41 -9.08 3.89 -8.26
CA HIS A 41 -8.03 3.84 -7.28
C HIS A 41 -7.70 2.38 -7.00
N GLN A 42 -6.49 2.00 -7.41
CA GLN A 42 -5.91 0.70 -7.16
C GLN A 42 -4.50 0.84 -6.64
N CYS A 43 -4.06 -0.09 -5.82
CA CYS A 43 -2.68 -0.17 -5.37
C CYS A 43 -2.20 -1.62 -5.44
N VAL A 44 -0.94 -1.85 -5.78
CA VAL A 44 -0.34 -3.19 -5.79
C VAL A 44 0.81 -3.22 -4.79
N GLU A 45 0.90 -4.27 -3.98
CA GLU A 45 2.06 -4.58 -3.15
C GLU A 45 2.70 -5.90 -3.57
N SER A 46 4.02 -5.95 -3.47
CA SER A 46 4.78 -7.17 -3.65
C SER A 46 6.11 -7.08 -2.92
N THR A 47 6.67 -8.23 -2.57
CA THR A 47 8.06 -8.36 -2.14
C THR A 47 9.04 -8.29 -3.32
N ASP A 48 8.53 -8.39 -4.56
CA ASP A 48 9.29 -8.20 -5.78
C ASP A 48 9.23 -6.72 -6.23
N ALA A 49 10.27 -5.95 -5.87
CA ALA A 49 10.38 -4.54 -6.24
C ALA A 49 10.46 -4.30 -7.77
N ASP A 50 10.99 -5.26 -8.54
CA ASP A 50 11.07 -5.17 -9.99
C ASP A 50 9.67 -5.34 -10.62
N ALA A 51 8.86 -6.26 -10.09
CA ALA A 51 7.46 -6.42 -10.49
C ALA A 51 6.65 -5.13 -10.26
N ILE A 52 6.85 -4.48 -9.11
CA ILE A 52 6.17 -3.23 -8.77
C ILE A 52 6.64 -2.09 -9.66
N THR A 53 7.95 -1.97 -9.89
CA THR A 53 8.52 -0.96 -10.79
C THR A 53 7.97 -1.12 -12.21
N ARG A 54 7.87 -2.36 -12.71
CA ARG A 54 7.27 -2.66 -14.02
C ARG A 54 5.81 -2.26 -14.06
N PHE A 55 5.00 -2.66 -13.08
CA PHE A 55 3.59 -2.29 -13.02
C PHE A 55 3.42 -0.76 -13.01
N CYS A 56 4.14 -0.06 -12.14
CA CYS A 56 4.12 1.40 -12.07
C CYS A 56 4.50 2.07 -13.41
N SER A 57 5.51 1.55 -14.10
CA SER A 57 5.92 2.04 -15.42
C SER A 57 4.86 1.77 -16.49
N GLU A 58 4.27 0.57 -16.52
CA GLU A 58 3.19 0.21 -17.44
C GLU A 58 1.97 1.11 -17.24
N GLN A 59 1.59 1.37 -15.98
CA GLN A 59 0.47 2.26 -15.68
C GLN A 59 0.81 3.70 -16.07
N ARG A 60 2.02 4.21 -15.80
CA ARG A 60 2.45 5.56 -16.25
C ARG A 60 2.31 5.74 -17.76
N SER A 61 2.59 4.69 -18.55
CA SER A 61 2.45 4.73 -20.00
C SER A 61 1.00 4.78 -20.50
N LYS A 62 0.04 4.36 -19.65
CA LYS A 62 -1.39 4.26 -19.95
C LYS A 62 -2.21 5.42 -19.38
N LEU A 63 -1.63 6.20 -18.47
CA LEU A 63 -2.34 7.29 -17.82
C LEU A 63 -2.53 8.49 -18.76
N VAL A 64 -3.77 8.98 -18.79
CA VAL A 64 -4.14 10.28 -19.35
C VAL A 64 -3.93 11.38 -18.31
N THR A 65 -3.80 12.63 -18.78
CA THR A 65 -3.56 13.83 -17.98
C THR A 65 -4.51 13.91 -16.77
N GLY A 66 -3.98 14.09 -15.56
CA GLY A 66 -4.78 14.19 -14.32
C GLY A 66 -4.76 12.95 -13.42
N SER A 67 -4.01 11.92 -13.80
CA SER A 67 -3.82 10.72 -12.98
C SER A 67 -2.52 10.79 -12.18
N ALA A 68 -2.49 10.16 -11.00
CA ALA A 68 -1.33 10.12 -10.10
C ALA A 68 -0.85 8.67 -9.91
N ILE A 69 0.47 8.47 -10.01
CA ILE A 69 1.13 7.21 -9.65
C ILE A 69 2.19 7.49 -8.59
N THR A 70 2.08 6.80 -7.47
CA THR A 70 3.00 6.92 -6.35
C THR A 70 3.58 5.56 -6.02
N SER A 71 4.90 5.46 -6.02
CA SER A 71 5.60 4.29 -5.48
C SER A 71 5.83 4.53 -3.98
N ALA A 72 5.46 3.58 -3.13
CA ALA A 72 5.63 3.67 -1.68
C ALA A 72 6.05 2.30 -1.10
N SER A 73 6.16 2.23 0.22
CA SER A 73 6.48 0.99 0.95
C SER A 73 5.23 0.19 1.35
N ALA A 74 4.03 0.75 1.16
CA ALA A 74 2.77 0.08 1.46
C ALA A 74 1.61 0.73 0.71
N CYS A 75 0.56 -0.05 0.45
CA CYS A 75 -0.73 0.41 -0.04
C CYS A 75 -1.57 0.98 1.12
N PRO A 76 -2.43 1.98 0.85
CA PRO A 76 -3.28 2.54 1.89
C PRO A 76 -4.26 1.50 2.45
N GLY A 77 -4.65 1.66 3.71
CA GLY A 77 -5.71 0.82 4.29
C GLY A 77 -7.10 1.11 3.67
N GLY A 78 -8.06 0.20 3.88
CA GLY A 78 -9.46 0.42 3.50
C GLY A 78 -9.84 -0.02 2.08
N ALA A 79 -9.10 -0.96 1.50
CA ALA A 79 -9.46 -1.57 0.22
C ALA A 79 -10.85 -2.25 0.32
N LYS A 80 -11.67 -2.04 -0.71
CA LYS A 80 -12.98 -2.71 -0.85
C LYS A 80 -12.80 -4.17 -1.25
N LYS A 81 -11.76 -4.45 -2.02
CA LYS A 81 -11.43 -5.79 -2.49
C LYS A 81 -9.92 -5.96 -2.63
N THR A 82 -9.48 -7.18 -2.36
CA THR A 82 -8.09 -7.59 -2.53
C THR A 82 -8.04 -8.79 -3.48
N CYS A 83 -7.13 -8.76 -4.45
CA CYS A 83 -6.90 -9.82 -5.41
C CYS A 83 -5.41 -10.14 -5.48
N ASN A 84 -5.02 -11.40 -5.49
CA ASN A 84 -3.65 -11.78 -5.85
C ASN A 84 -3.56 -11.93 -7.37
N GLY A 85 -2.51 -11.38 -7.96
CA GLY A 85 -2.31 -11.39 -9.40
C GLY A 85 -0.85 -11.34 -9.80
N LYS A 86 -0.61 -11.09 -11.08
CA LYS A 86 0.70 -11.20 -11.75
C LYS A 86 1.82 -10.42 -11.06
N TYR A 87 1.55 -9.19 -10.63
CA TYR A 87 2.56 -8.31 -10.04
C TYR A 87 2.58 -8.30 -8.52
N GLY A 88 1.66 -9.02 -7.87
CA GLY A 88 1.52 -9.05 -6.41
C GLY A 88 0.06 -8.99 -5.96
N THR A 89 -0.15 -8.46 -4.76
CA THR A 89 -1.47 -8.27 -4.16
C THR A 89 -2.03 -6.91 -4.57
N TYR A 90 -3.14 -6.94 -5.28
CA TYR A 90 -3.91 -5.77 -5.73
C TYR A 90 -4.95 -5.42 -4.68
N TYR A 91 -4.97 -4.15 -4.31
CA TYR A 91 -5.91 -3.51 -3.41
C TYR A 91 -6.76 -2.54 -4.23
N LEU A 92 -8.07 -2.77 -4.26
CA LEU A 92 -9.03 -2.05 -5.08
C LEU A 92 -9.92 -1.22 -4.17
N TYR A 93 -9.91 0.11 -4.36
CA TYR A 93 -10.57 1.06 -3.45
C TYR A 93 -11.84 1.65 -4.05
N ASP A 94 -11.94 1.69 -5.38
CA ASP A 94 -13.13 2.17 -6.08
C ASP A 94 -14.13 1.03 -6.37
N ASP A 95 -15.41 1.37 -6.45
CA ASP A 95 -16.49 0.39 -6.66
C ASP A 95 -16.39 -0.28 -8.04
N PHE A 96 -15.88 0.42 -9.06
CA PHE A 96 -15.79 -0.11 -10.41
C PHE A 96 -14.75 -1.24 -10.48
N SER A 97 -13.57 -1.02 -9.93
CA SER A 97 -12.51 -2.03 -9.84
C SER A 97 -12.90 -3.14 -8.85
N ALA A 98 -13.60 -2.83 -7.76
CA ALA A 98 -14.02 -3.83 -6.79
C ALA A 98 -15.05 -4.85 -7.34
N VAL A 99 -15.88 -4.47 -8.32
CA VAL A 99 -16.84 -5.41 -8.94
C VAL A 99 -16.20 -6.31 -10.01
N THR A 100 -15.04 -5.95 -10.56
CA THR A 100 -14.32 -6.80 -11.53
C THR A 100 -13.81 -8.10 -10.90
N SER A 101 -13.83 -9.21 -11.65
CA SER A 101 -13.27 -10.49 -11.17
C SER A 101 -11.76 -10.38 -10.94
N CYS A 102 -11.26 -11.08 -9.92
CA CYS A 102 -9.82 -11.17 -9.65
C CYS A 102 -9.05 -11.85 -10.79
N ASP A 103 -9.72 -12.63 -11.66
CA ASP A 103 -9.09 -13.29 -12.80
C ASP A 103 -8.48 -12.30 -13.81
N ASN A 104 -8.96 -11.05 -13.83
CA ASN A 104 -8.42 -10.00 -14.70
C ASN A 104 -7.03 -9.50 -14.27
N TYR A 105 -6.54 -9.93 -13.10
CA TYR A 105 -5.26 -9.50 -12.54
C TYR A 105 -4.16 -10.56 -12.65
N ASN A 106 -4.44 -11.73 -13.23
CA ASN A 106 -3.47 -12.81 -13.49
C ASN A 106 -2.69 -12.61 -14.81
#